data_AF-A0A2V7V4R8-F1
#
_entry.id   AF-A0A2V7V4R8-F1
#
_cell.length_a   1.000
_cell.length_b   1.000
_cell.length_c   1.000
_cell.angle_alpha   90.00
_cell.angle_beta   90.00
_cell.angle_gamma   90.00
#
_symmetry.space_group_name_H-M   'P 1'
#
loop_
_entity.id
_entity.type
_entity.pdbx_description
1 polymer ?
#
loop_
_entity_poly.entity_id
_entity_poly.type
_entity_poly.pdbx_seq_one_letter_code
_entity_poly.pdbx_strand_id
1 'polypeptide(L)'
;MEVVGFAVAGGRSRRMEQDKARLAWGETDLLGHALQRLRAVCRDVRVLSGPEGRYADRGVPVIVDPIEDVGSLAALLAGLEAAGGPGLFLGVDLPFVPVPLLAHLASLAETADAVVP
;
A
#
# COMPACT_ATOMS: atom_id res chain seq x y z
N MET A 1 15.39 -10.45 -5.26
CA MET A 1 14.33 -11.03 -4.39
C MET A 1 12.97 -10.64 -4.95
N GLU A 2 11.89 -11.31 -4.52
CA GLU A 2 10.53 -10.90 -4.90
C GLU A 2 10.10 -9.68 -4.06
N VAL A 3 9.64 -8.62 -4.72
CA VAL A 3 9.18 -7.38 -4.06
C VAL A 3 7.72 -7.55 -3.64
N VAL A 4 7.41 -7.31 -2.37
CA VAL A 4 6.03 -7.35 -1.84
C VAL A 4 5.35 -6.01 -2.06
N GLY A 5 4.14 -6.00 -2.62
CA GLY A 5 3.35 -4.80 -2.84
C GLY A 5 2.46 -4.45 -1.65
N PHE A 6 2.45 -3.19 -1.23
CA PHE A 6 1.63 -2.71 -0.10
C PHE A 6 0.74 -1.54 -0.51
N ALA A 7 -0.58 -1.74 -0.42
CA ALA A 7 -1.54 -0.65 -0.51
C ALA A 7 -1.65 0.06 0.85
N VAL A 8 -1.26 1.33 0.93
CA VAL A 8 -1.25 2.11 2.16
C VAL A 8 -2.61 2.78 2.36
N ALA A 9 -3.44 2.20 3.23
CA ALA A 9 -4.83 2.60 3.50
C ALA A 9 -5.08 3.05 4.97
N GLY A 10 -4.03 3.24 5.77
CA GLY A 10 -4.12 3.52 7.21
C GLY A 10 -4.48 4.95 7.64
N GLY A 11 -4.57 5.90 6.71
CA GLY A 11 -4.88 7.28 7.06
C GLY A 11 -6.30 7.44 7.63
N ARG A 12 -6.43 8.11 8.78
CA ARG A 12 -7.72 8.39 9.46
C ARG A 12 -8.73 9.25 8.67
N SER A 13 -8.44 9.59 7.42
CA SER A 13 -9.31 10.35 6.49
C SER A 13 -10.04 11.55 7.11
N ARG A 14 -9.41 12.21 8.10
CA ARG A 14 -10.05 13.23 8.97
C ARG A 14 -10.66 14.40 8.21
N ARG A 15 -10.14 14.72 7.03
CA ARG A 15 -10.64 15.81 6.16
C ARG A 15 -11.78 15.39 5.25
N MET A 16 -11.94 14.09 4.98
CA MET A 16 -12.97 13.58 4.07
C MET A 16 -14.19 13.03 4.83
N GLU A 17 -14.12 12.93 6.15
CA GLU A 17 -15.18 12.41 7.05
C GLU A 17 -15.68 10.99 6.73
N GLN A 18 -15.08 10.35 5.73
CA GLN A 18 -15.40 9.02 5.25
C GLN A 18 -14.10 8.28 4.90
N ASP A 19 -14.17 6.95 4.89
CA ASP A 19 -13.02 6.12 4.55
C ASP A 19 -12.61 6.32 3.09
N LYS A 20 -11.52 7.07 2.87
CA LYS A 20 -11.03 7.39 1.52
C LYS A 20 -10.75 6.14 0.69
N ALA A 21 -10.32 5.05 1.32
CA ALA A 21 -9.98 3.81 0.63
C ALA A 21 -11.19 3.16 -0.05
N ARG A 22 -12.41 3.45 0.43
CA ARG A 22 -13.69 2.96 -0.12
C ARG A 22 -14.36 3.93 -1.09
N LEU A 23 -13.71 5.04 -1.43
CA LEU A 23 -14.24 5.97 -2.41
C LEU A 23 -14.29 5.36 -3.80
N ALA A 24 -15.44 5.47 -4.46
CA ALA A 24 -15.64 4.97 -5.82
C ALA A 24 -14.58 5.53 -6.79
N TRP A 25 -14.00 4.65 -7.59
CA TRP A 25 -12.98 4.96 -8.57
C TRP A 25 -13.07 3.98 -9.75
N GLY A 26 -13.54 4.48 -10.90
CA GLY A 26 -13.81 3.63 -12.07
C GLY A 26 -14.85 2.55 -11.74
N GLU A 27 -14.50 1.29 -11.99
CA GLU A 27 -15.34 0.11 -11.72
C GLU A 27 -15.14 -0.46 -10.29
N THR A 28 -14.31 0.19 -9.47
CA THR A 28 -13.98 -0.27 -8.11
C THR A 28 -13.92 0.93 -7.14
N ASP A 29 -13.11 0.84 -6.09
CA ASP A 29 -12.77 1.95 -5.20
C ASP A 29 -11.26 2.21 -5.17
N LEU A 30 -10.82 3.27 -4.49
CA LEU A 30 -9.41 3.65 -4.42
C LEU A 30 -8.50 2.51 -3.92
N LEU A 31 -8.95 1.70 -2.95
CA LEU A 31 -8.20 0.54 -2.49
C LEU A 31 -8.13 -0.56 -3.55
N GLY A 32 -9.25 -0.92 -4.16
CA GLY A 32 -9.32 -1.90 -5.23
C GLY A 32 -8.43 -1.52 -6.41
N HIS A 33 -8.45 -0.24 -6.78
CA HIS A 33 -7.60 0.34 -7.81
C HIS A 33 -6.11 0.23 -7.48
N ALA A 34 -5.71 0.59 -6.25
CA ALA A 34 -4.32 0.45 -5.82
C ALA A 34 -3.86 -1.03 -5.84
N LEU A 35 -4.71 -1.96 -5.36
CA LEU A 35 -4.42 -3.40 -5.37
C LEU A 35 -4.26 -3.93 -6.80
N GLN A 36 -5.08 -3.51 -7.75
CA GLN A 36 -4.94 -3.91 -9.16
C GLN A 36 -3.60 -3.46 -9.74
N ARG A 37 -3.17 -2.23 -9.44
CA ARG A 37 -1.89 -1.68 -9.93
C ARG A 37 -0.69 -2.40 -9.33
N LEU A 38 -0.73 -2.68 -8.02
CA LEU A 38 0.32 -3.45 -7.36
C LEU A 38 0.39 -4.88 -7.90
N ARG A 39 -0.75 -5.54 -8.14
CA ARG A 39 -0.79 -6.91 -8.71
C ARG A 39 -0.23 -7.01 -10.13
N ALA A 40 -0.19 -5.90 -10.87
CA ALA A 40 0.45 -5.86 -12.17
C ALA A 40 1.99 -5.93 -12.10
N VAL A 41 2.58 -5.74 -10.91
CA VAL A 41 4.04 -5.69 -10.69
C VAL A 41 4.51 -6.73 -9.66
N CYS A 42 3.74 -6.93 -8.60
CA CYS A 42 4.06 -7.79 -7.46
C CYS A 42 3.13 -8.99 -7.42
N ARG A 43 3.68 -10.20 -7.18
CA ARG A 43 2.88 -11.42 -6.99
C ARG A 43 2.19 -11.46 -5.63
N ASP A 44 2.92 -11.02 -4.59
CA ASP A 44 2.40 -10.87 -3.23
C ASP A 44 2.01 -9.42 -3.00
N VAL A 45 0.73 -9.20 -2.67
CA VAL A 45 0.16 -7.88 -2.45
C VAL A 45 -0.68 -7.90 -1.17
N ARG A 46 -0.46 -6.90 -0.32
CA ARG A 46 -1.03 -6.78 1.03
C ARG A 46 -1.54 -5.36 1.28
N VAL A 47 -2.33 -5.19 2.32
CA VAL A 47 -2.89 -3.88 2.74
C VAL A 47 -2.29 -3.46 4.07
N LEU A 48 -1.90 -2.21 4.17
CA LEU A 48 -1.54 -1.55 5.44
C LEU A 48 -2.74 -0.70 5.88
N SER A 49 -3.48 -1.16 6.88
CA SER A 49 -4.80 -0.60 7.23
C SER A 49 -4.77 0.43 8.36
N GLY A 50 -3.59 0.74 8.90
CA GLY A 50 -3.45 1.56 10.09
C GLY A 50 -3.67 0.73 11.36
N PRO A 51 -4.12 1.33 12.48
CA PRO A 51 -4.23 0.62 13.76
C PRO A 51 -5.38 -0.40 13.82
N GLU A 52 -6.31 -0.35 12.87
CA GLU A 52 -7.47 -1.24 12.82
C GLU A 52 -7.34 -2.19 11.62
N GLY A 53 -7.69 -3.46 11.81
CA GLY A 53 -7.74 -4.51 10.78
C GLY A 53 -8.89 -4.34 9.78
N ARG A 54 -9.02 -3.14 9.20
CA ARG A 54 -10.00 -2.82 8.17
C ARG A 54 -9.62 -3.54 6.88
N TYR A 55 -10.60 -3.81 6.01
CA TYR A 55 -10.41 -4.39 4.67
C TYR A 55 -10.18 -5.91 4.57
N ALA A 56 -10.56 -6.69 5.59
CA ALA A 56 -10.54 -8.16 5.52
C ALA A 56 -11.38 -8.72 4.35
N ASP A 57 -12.37 -7.96 3.86
CA ASP A 57 -13.20 -8.26 2.69
C ASP A 57 -12.44 -8.30 1.36
N ARG A 58 -11.17 -7.87 1.31
CA ARG A 58 -10.39 -7.73 0.06
C ARG A 58 -9.69 -9.00 -0.41
N GLY A 59 -9.72 -10.08 0.39
CA GLY A 59 -9.08 -11.35 0.05
C GLY A 59 -7.56 -11.26 -0.08
N VAL A 60 -6.95 -10.28 0.59
CA VAL A 60 -5.49 -10.11 0.70
C VAL A 60 -5.10 -9.95 2.17
N PRO A 61 -3.86 -10.29 2.55
CA PRO A 61 -3.39 -10.04 3.91
C PRO A 61 -3.53 -8.57 4.28
N VAL A 62 -4.08 -8.33 5.46
CA VAL A 62 -4.19 -7.00 6.08
C VAL A 62 -3.22 -6.95 7.24
N ILE A 63 -2.31 -5.99 7.21
CA ILE A 63 -1.34 -5.72 8.26
C ILE A 63 -1.75 -4.44 8.96
N VAL A 64 -1.78 -4.50 10.28
CA VAL A 64 -2.07 -3.36 11.15
C VAL A 64 -0.77 -2.71 11.61
N ASP A 65 -0.80 -1.40 11.73
CA ASP A 65 0.33 -0.64 12.25
C ASP A 65 0.45 -0.89 13.76
N PRO A 66 1.64 -1.24 14.29
CA PRO A 66 1.81 -1.51 15.72
C PRO A 66 1.80 -0.23 16.57
N ILE A 67 1.93 0.95 15.95
CA ILE A 67 2.08 2.23 16.65
C ILE A 67 1.02 3.22 16.16
N GLU A 68 0.10 3.58 17.05
CA GLU A 68 -0.88 4.64 16.82
C GLU A 68 -0.19 6.02 16.66
N ASP A 69 -0.82 6.91 15.89
CA ASP A 69 -0.41 8.33 15.73
C ASP A 69 0.95 8.63 15.08
N VAL A 70 1.71 7.63 14.64
CA VAL A 70 3.00 7.84 13.95
C VAL A 70 2.86 8.02 12.42
N GLY A 71 1.69 7.69 11.86
CA GLY A 71 1.37 7.94 10.46
C GLY A 71 2.14 7.04 9.49
N SER A 72 2.52 7.57 8.32
CA SER A 72 3.05 6.75 7.21
C SER A 72 4.33 5.99 7.54
N LEU A 73 5.16 6.46 8.47
CA LEU A 73 6.38 5.74 8.87
C LEU A 73 6.08 4.44 9.62
N ALA A 74 5.01 4.40 10.43
CA ALA A 74 4.59 3.18 11.10
C ALA A 74 4.13 2.12 10.09
N ALA A 75 3.39 2.56 9.06
CA ALA A 75 2.97 1.68 7.97
C ALA A 75 4.18 1.12 7.19
N LEU A 76 5.18 1.95 6.88
CA LEU A 76 6.40 1.48 6.21
C LEU A 76 7.14 0.43 7.06
N LEU A 77 7.32 0.69 8.36
CA LEU A 77 7.94 -0.25 9.29
C LEU A 77 7.20 -1.59 9.30
N ALA A 78 5.88 -1.58 9.53
CA ALA A 78 5.05 -2.78 9.59
C ALA A 78 5.10 -3.57 8.26
N GLY A 79 5.10 -2.87 7.12
CA GLY A 79 5.20 -3.51 5.82
C GLY A 79 6.56 -4.16 5.57
N LEU A 80 7.66 -3.48 5.91
CA LEU A 80 9.01 -4.03 5.76
C LEU A 80 9.22 -5.26 6.66
N GLU A 81 8.77 -5.20 7.91
CA GLU A 81 8.82 -6.34 8.84
C GLU A 81 7.99 -7.53 8.31
N ALA A 82 6.79 -7.26 7.78
CA ALA A 82 5.94 -8.30 7.22
C ALA A 82 6.50 -8.89 5.91
N ALA A 83 7.21 -8.10 5.10
CA ALA A 83 7.82 -8.55 3.86
C ALA A 83 9.06 -9.43 4.10
N GLY A 84 9.85 -9.14 5.14
CA GLY A 84 11.15 -9.77 5.35
C GLY A 84 12.16 -9.46 4.22
N GLY A 85 11.94 -8.37 3.48
CA GLY A 85 12.67 -8.00 2.27
C GLY A 85 12.13 -6.69 1.67
N PRO A 86 12.46 -6.39 0.40
CA PRO A 86 12.04 -5.13 -0.23
C PRO A 86 10.51 -5.02 -0.39
N GLY A 87 9.98 -3.85 -0.07
CA GLY A 87 8.55 -3.53 -0.21
C GLY A 87 8.32 -2.39 -1.21
N LEU A 88 7.26 -2.51 -2.02
CA LEU A 88 6.76 -1.46 -2.89
C LEU A 88 5.47 -0.87 -2.29
N PHE A 89 5.49 0.40 -1.92
CA PHE A 89 4.39 1.04 -1.19
C PHE A 89 3.62 2.02 -2.08
N LEU A 90 2.30 1.85 -2.18
CA LEU A 90 1.42 2.72 -2.95
C LEU A 90 0.30 3.27 -2.07
N GLY A 91 0.26 4.60 -1.92
CA GLY A 91 -0.86 5.29 -1.28
C GLY A 91 -2.14 5.17 -2.10
N VAL A 92 -3.26 4.87 -1.44
CA VAL A 92 -4.59 4.80 -2.11
C VAL A 92 -5.07 6.16 -2.65
N ASP A 93 -4.47 7.26 -2.19
CA ASP A 93 -4.73 8.64 -2.65
C ASP A 93 -3.88 9.05 -3.86
N LEU A 94 -3.13 8.11 -4.45
CA LEU A 94 -2.33 8.33 -5.66
C LEU A 94 -2.88 7.53 -6.87
N PRO A 95 -4.16 7.72 -7.27
CA PRO A 95 -4.80 6.85 -8.26
C PRO A 95 -4.19 6.97 -9.68
N PHE A 96 -3.44 8.03 -9.95
CA PHE A 96 -2.87 8.26 -11.29
C PHE A 96 -1.46 7.67 -11.49
N VAL A 97 -0.83 7.10 -10.45
CA VAL A 97 0.53 6.54 -10.54
C VAL A 97 0.57 5.42 -11.59
N PRO A 98 1.32 5.53 -12.69
CA PRO A 98 1.28 4.54 -13.77
C PRO A 98 2.00 3.23 -13.38
N VAL A 99 1.50 2.08 -13.86
CA VAL A 99 2.13 0.77 -13.63
C VAL A 99 3.60 0.72 -14.08
N PRO A 100 4.00 1.29 -15.24
CA PRO A 100 5.42 1.38 -15.61
C PRO A 100 6.32 2.06 -14.58
N LEU A 101 5.83 3.07 -13.85
CA LEU A 101 6.60 3.72 -12.78
C LEU A 101 6.81 2.76 -11.61
N LEU A 102 5.76 2.05 -11.20
CA LEU A 102 5.83 1.04 -10.14
C LEU A 102 6.82 -0.09 -10.49
N ALA A 103 6.77 -0.57 -11.74
CA ALA A 103 7.70 -1.59 -12.23
C ALA A 103 9.15 -1.09 -12.24
N HIS A 104 9.37 0.17 -12.65
CA HIS A 104 10.70 0.77 -12.62
C HIS A 104 11.26 0.90 -11.20
N LEU A 105 10.46 1.39 -10.25
CA LEU A 105 10.87 1.49 -8.84
C LEU A 105 11.18 0.11 -8.24
N ALA A 106 10.33 -0.89 -8.52
CA ALA A 106 10.56 -2.27 -8.08
C ALA A 106 11.87 -2.85 -8.65
N SER A 107 12.23 -2.50 -9.88
CA SER A 107 13.51 -2.95 -10.49
C SER A 107 14.76 -2.38 -9.81
N LEU A 108 14.61 -1.28 -9.07
CA LEU A 108 15.69 -0.59 -8.36
C LEU A 108 15.77 -0.97 -6.86
N ALA A 109 14.89 -1.84 -6.38
CA ALA A 109 14.70 -2.10 -4.95
C ALA A 109 15.93 -2.62 -4.19
N GLU A 110 16.93 -3.16 -4.91
CA GLU A 110 18.19 -3.66 -4.33
C GLU A 110 19.39 -2.70 -4.55
N THR A 111 19.14 -1.52 -5.13
CA THR A 111 20.21 -0.56 -5.47
C THR A 111 20.45 0.50 -4.37
N ALA A 112 19.52 0.64 -3.44
CA ALA A 112 19.55 1.59 -2.33
C ALA A 112 18.63 1.14 -1.19
N ASP A 113 18.76 1.75 -0.01
CA ASP A 113 17.87 1.49 1.13
C ASP A 113 16.42 1.95 0.86
N ALA A 114 16.26 2.98 0.03
CA ALA A 114 14.97 3.49 -0.41
C ALA A 114 15.08 4.13 -1.79
N VAL A 115 14.07 3.93 -2.63
CA VAL A 115 13.92 4.56 -3.94
C VAL A 115 12.57 5.27 -3.98
N VAL A 116 12.59 6.56 -4.30
CA VAL A 116 11.39 7.41 -4.36
C VAL A 116 11.41 8.16 -5.70
N PRO A 117 10.29 8.23 -6.43
CA PRO A 117 10.21 8.97 -7.70
C PRO A 117 10.32 10.48 -7.54
#